data_AF-A0ABD5IYI9-F1
#
_entry.id   AF-A0ABD5IYI9-F1
#
_cell.length_a   1.000
_cell.length_b   1.000
_cell.length_c   1.000
_cell.angle_alpha   90.00
_cell.angle_beta   90.00
_cell.angle_gamma   90.00
#
_symmetry.space_group_name_H-M   'P 1'
#
loop_
_entity.id
_entity.type
_entity.pdbx_description
1 polymer ?
#
loop_
_entity_poly.entity_id
_entity_poly.type
_entity_poly.pdbx_seq_one_letter_code
_entity_poly.pdbx_strand_id
1 'polypeptide(L)'
;MSRLNRYYLAPDLVITYPDGQPHLHLPSVKRTFKVDWKVCEIISMFSSEDTSLQPIFSESMVTSIVEHLVKNGILIEKETDYNLTIEQIVAEWQDWDESSWFLHLQTKDTKFETTEEGRLKNVEEFRKKSSPAPQYFKCNCATSSIKLPTPSKLLDQTLVNSFMKRRSCRRFSEEPISLQNLADVLFYTEGFFSQMTHTPMES
;
A
#
# COMPACT_ATOMS: atom_id res chain seq x y z
N MET A 1 -33.21 13.30 14.82
CA MET A 1 -32.88 13.29 13.38
C MET A 1 -32.42 14.65 12.82
N SER A 2 -33.05 15.80 13.11
CA SER A 2 -32.61 17.09 12.53
C SER A 2 -31.17 17.53 12.86
N ARG A 3 -30.60 17.06 13.99
CA ARG A 3 -29.21 17.34 14.40
C ARG A 3 -28.15 16.58 13.61
N LEU A 4 -28.48 15.52 12.87
CA LEU A 4 -27.50 14.71 12.12
C LEU A 4 -27.21 15.31 10.74
N ASN A 5 -28.18 15.99 10.13
CA ASN A 5 -28.04 16.62 8.81
C ASN A 5 -26.96 17.73 8.74
N ARG A 6 -26.48 18.21 9.89
CA ARG A 6 -25.37 19.16 9.96
C ARG A 6 -24.01 18.52 9.71
N TYR A 7 -23.93 17.19 9.68
CA TYR A 7 -22.68 16.47 9.47
C TYR A 7 -22.63 15.78 8.10
N TYR A 8 -21.41 15.49 7.65
CA TYR A 8 -21.11 14.59 6.54
C TYR A 8 -19.86 13.75 6.88
N LEU A 9 -19.65 12.66 6.14
CA LEU A 9 -18.47 11.82 6.33
C LEU A 9 -17.22 12.50 5.81
N ALA A 10 -16.08 12.25 6.45
CA ALA A 10 -14.80 12.70 5.94
C ALA A 10 -14.59 12.24 4.49
N PRO A 11 -14.19 13.14 3.57
CA PRO A 11 -14.01 12.81 2.15
C PRO A 11 -12.96 11.73 1.91
N ASP A 12 -11.98 11.60 2.82
CA ASP A 12 -10.91 10.60 2.75
C ASP A 12 -11.19 9.37 3.63
N LEU A 13 -12.41 9.22 4.15
CA LEU A 13 -12.78 8.05 4.96
C LEU A 13 -12.76 6.79 4.11
N VAL A 14 -11.92 5.83 4.49
CA VAL A 14 -11.90 4.49 3.92
C VAL A 14 -12.25 3.46 5.00
N ILE A 15 -13.13 2.53 4.69
CA ILE A 15 -13.53 1.44 5.60
C ILE A 15 -12.95 0.13 5.09
N THR A 16 -12.21 -0.59 5.94
CA THR A 16 -11.70 -1.94 5.62
C THR A 16 -12.12 -2.96 6.67
N TYR A 17 -12.06 -4.24 6.34
CA TYR A 17 -12.48 -5.34 7.22
C TYR A 17 -11.38 -6.40 7.42
N PRO A 18 -10.18 -6.03 7.92
CA PRO A 18 -9.17 -7.02 8.25
C PRO A 18 -9.70 -7.97 9.34
N ASP A 19 -9.53 -9.27 9.14
CA ASP A 19 -9.98 -10.32 10.06
C ASP A 19 -11.47 -10.23 10.45
N GLY A 20 -12.30 -9.66 9.57
CA GLY A 20 -13.74 -9.49 9.79
C GLY A 20 -14.13 -8.35 10.74
N GLN A 21 -13.19 -7.50 11.16
CA GLN A 21 -13.48 -6.34 12.03
C GLN A 21 -13.40 -5.02 11.25
N PRO A 22 -14.40 -4.13 11.36
CA PRO A 22 -14.38 -2.86 10.65
C PRO A 22 -13.31 -1.92 11.21
N HIS A 23 -12.51 -1.39 10.31
CA HIS A 23 -11.51 -0.37 10.57
C HIS A 23 -11.83 0.88 9.76
N LEU A 24 -11.85 2.04 10.42
CA LEU A 24 -12.04 3.35 9.80
C LEU A 24 -10.67 4.00 9.61
N HIS A 25 -10.33 4.38 8.39
CA HIS A 25 -9.06 5.02 8.05
C HIS A 25 -9.30 6.45 7.61
N LEU A 26 -8.49 7.36 8.13
CA LEU A 26 -8.33 8.75 7.66
C LEU A 26 -6.89 8.90 7.18
N PRO A 27 -6.60 8.56 5.91
CA PRO A 27 -5.24 8.52 5.38
C PRO A 27 -4.55 9.88 5.37
N SER A 28 -5.29 10.98 5.20
CA SER A 28 -4.72 12.34 5.20
C SER A 28 -4.02 12.68 6.51
N VAL A 29 -4.49 12.12 7.63
CA VAL A 29 -3.97 12.35 8.99
C VAL A 29 -3.34 11.10 9.61
N LYS A 30 -3.20 10.01 8.85
CA LYS A 30 -2.62 8.72 9.26
C LYS A 30 -3.24 8.15 10.54
N ARG A 31 -4.57 8.19 10.63
CA ARG A 31 -5.32 7.61 11.75
C ARG A 31 -6.11 6.41 11.29
N THR A 32 -6.09 5.36 12.11
CA THR A 32 -6.93 4.17 11.94
C THR A 32 -7.63 3.88 13.26
N PHE A 33 -8.93 3.60 13.20
CA PHE A 33 -9.76 3.25 14.34
C PHE A 33 -10.35 1.86 14.14
N LYS A 34 -10.16 0.98 15.12
CA LYS A 34 -10.93 -0.27 15.19
C LYS A 34 -12.28 0.04 15.80
N VAL A 35 -13.36 -0.36 15.14
CA VAL A 35 -14.72 -0.06 15.61
C VAL A 35 -15.58 -1.31 15.69
N ASP A 36 -16.69 -1.20 16.41
CA ASP A 36 -17.74 -2.22 16.43
C ASP A 36 -18.72 -2.00 15.27
N TRP A 37 -19.44 -3.05 14.87
CA TRP A 37 -20.43 -2.99 13.79
C TRP A 37 -21.51 -1.90 14.01
N LYS A 38 -21.84 -1.58 15.27
CA LYS A 38 -22.79 -0.49 15.59
C LYS A 38 -22.33 0.87 15.06
N VAL A 39 -21.02 1.12 15.02
CA VAL A 39 -20.48 2.36 14.48
C VAL A 39 -20.67 2.40 12.96
N CYS A 40 -20.50 1.27 12.27
CA CYS A 40 -20.76 1.16 10.84
C CYS A 40 -22.24 1.41 10.50
N GLU A 41 -23.17 0.94 11.34
CA GLU A 41 -24.60 1.21 11.16
C GLU A 41 -24.91 2.71 11.29
N ILE A 42 -24.24 3.42 12.21
CA ILE A 42 -24.41 4.88 12.32
C ILE A 42 -23.78 5.59 11.12
N ILE A 43 -22.63 5.12 10.62
CA ILE A 43 -21.96 5.68 9.44
C ILE A 43 -22.81 5.50 8.17
N SER A 44 -23.47 4.35 7.99
CA SER A 44 -24.29 4.08 6.80
C SER A 44 -25.48 5.02 6.68
N MET A 45 -25.96 5.59 7.79
CA MET A 45 -26.99 6.65 7.76
C MET A 45 -26.54 7.94 7.06
N PHE A 46 -25.23 8.18 6.95
CA PHE A 46 -24.67 9.36 6.28
C PHE A 46 -24.32 9.11 4.82
N SER A 47 -24.30 7.85 4.38
CA SER A 47 -24.02 7.46 3.00
C SER A 47 -25.24 6.95 2.24
N SER A 48 -26.31 6.56 2.95
CA SER A 48 -27.55 6.05 2.36
C SER A 48 -28.72 7.02 2.55
N GLU A 49 -29.72 6.90 1.67
CA GLU A 49 -30.98 7.65 1.79
C GLU A 49 -31.87 7.12 2.93
N ASP A 50 -31.59 5.91 3.44
CA ASP A 50 -32.30 5.29 4.55
C ASP A 50 -31.64 5.64 5.89
N THR A 51 -32.37 6.36 6.72
CA THR A 51 -31.93 6.79 8.06
C THR A 51 -32.62 6.00 9.16
N SER A 52 -33.28 4.88 8.83
CA SER A 52 -33.90 4.01 9.83
C SER A 52 -32.82 3.25 10.62
N LEU A 53 -32.81 3.46 11.93
CA LEU A 53 -31.95 2.70 12.85
C LEU A 53 -32.71 1.52 13.42
N GLN A 54 -31.99 0.41 13.61
CA GLN A 54 -32.55 -0.72 14.32
C GLN A 54 -33.01 -0.31 15.74
N PRO A 55 -34.08 -0.92 16.30
CA PRO A 55 -34.60 -0.56 17.61
C PRO A 55 -33.61 -0.72 18.78
N ILE A 56 -32.50 -1.43 18.56
CA ILE A 56 -31.43 -1.65 19.54
C ILE A 56 -30.62 -0.37 19.87
N PHE A 57 -30.70 0.66 19.01
CA PHE A 57 -29.98 1.90 19.21
C PHE A 57 -30.75 2.86 20.12
N SER A 58 -30.25 3.09 21.34
CA SER A 58 -30.78 4.16 22.20
C SER A 58 -30.29 5.54 21.74
N GLU A 59 -31.07 6.58 22.00
CA GLU A 59 -30.69 7.96 21.65
C GLU A 59 -29.36 8.39 22.30
N SER A 60 -29.12 7.96 23.53
CA SER A 60 -27.85 8.21 24.24
C SER A 60 -26.66 7.53 23.57
N MET A 61 -26.84 6.30 23.07
CA MET A 61 -25.79 5.56 22.35
C MET A 61 -25.48 6.23 21.02
N VAL A 62 -26.51 6.60 20.25
CA VAL A 62 -26.35 7.32 18.97
C VAL A 62 -25.60 8.64 19.20
N THR A 63 -26.02 9.42 20.20
CA THR A 63 -25.40 10.70 20.53
C THR A 63 -23.92 10.50 20.90
N SER A 64 -23.62 9.52 21.74
CA SER A 64 -22.25 9.20 22.14
C SER A 64 -21.39 8.78 20.94
N ILE A 65 -21.89 7.89 20.06
CA ILE A 65 -21.16 7.47 18.85
C ILE A 65 -20.88 8.68 17.95
N VAL A 66 -21.90 9.51 17.69
CA VAL A 66 -21.74 10.71 16.84
C VAL A 66 -20.74 11.69 17.43
N GLU A 67 -20.78 11.97 18.73
CA GLU A 67 -19.80 12.82 19.40
C GLU A 67 -18.37 12.27 19.25
N HIS A 68 -18.20 10.95 19.36
CA HIS A 68 -16.91 10.31 19.14
C HIS A 68 -16.47 10.39 17.67
N LEU A 69 -17.37 10.20 16.71
CA LEU A 69 -17.06 10.31 15.28
C LEU A 69 -16.64 11.74 14.91
N VAL A 70 -17.32 12.76 15.44
CA VAL A 70 -16.98 14.18 15.24
C VAL A 70 -15.63 14.50 15.88
N LYS A 71 -15.43 14.11 17.14
CA LYS A 71 -14.17 14.36 17.87
C LYS A 71 -12.95 13.78 17.15
N ASN A 72 -13.12 12.66 16.44
CA ASN A 72 -12.04 11.98 15.74
C ASN A 72 -11.90 12.40 14.27
N GLY A 73 -12.74 13.31 13.78
CA GLY A 73 -12.70 13.82 12.40
C GLY A 73 -13.29 12.86 11.37
N ILE A 74 -14.08 11.88 11.78
CA ILE A 74 -14.78 10.95 10.88
C ILE A 74 -16.08 11.58 10.37
N LEU A 75 -16.78 12.29 11.26
CA LEU A 75 -17.88 13.18 10.88
C LEU A 75 -17.40 14.63 10.95
N ILE A 76 -17.75 15.39 9.91
CA ILE A 76 -17.41 16.79 9.76
C ILE A 76 -18.68 17.62 9.84
N GLU A 77 -18.65 18.73 10.57
CA GLU A 77 -19.75 19.71 10.58
C GLU A 77 -19.69 20.57 9.32
N LYS A 78 -20.81 20.67 8.59
CA LYS A 78 -20.93 21.37 7.30
C LYS A 78 -20.59 22.86 7.39
N GLU A 79 -20.73 23.46 8.56
CA GLU A 79 -20.47 24.89 8.79
C GLU A 79 -19.01 25.20 9.16
N THR A 80 -18.16 24.18 9.36
CA THR A 80 -16.74 24.36 9.67
C THR A 80 -15.85 24.27 8.44
N ASP A 81 -15.09 25.34 8.18
CA ASP A 81 -14.14 25.53 7.06
C ASP A 81 -12.88 24.62 7.12
N TYR A 82 -12.82 23.69 8.08
CA TYR A 82 -11.61 22.95 8.42
C TYR A 82 -11.22 21.87 7.39
N ASN A 83 -12.11 21.55 6.44
CA ASN A 83 -11.93 20.42 5.52
C ASN A 83 -11.71 20.78 4.04
N LEU A 84 -11.60 22.07 3.71
CA LEU A 84 -11.23 22.49 2.36
C LEU A 84 -9.95 21.79 1.88
N THR A 85 -8.98 21.58 2.76
CA THR A 85 -7.72 20.89 2.43
C THR A 85 -7.90 19.41 2.09
N ILE A 86 -8.77 18.68 2.82
CA ILE A 86 -9.00 17.24 2.56
C ILE A 86 -9.85 17.07 1.29
N GLU A 87 -10.88 17.89 1.13
CA GLU A 87 -11.69 17.92 -0.08
C GLU A 87 -10.85 18.26 -1.31
N GLN A 88 -9.92 19.21 -1.19
CA GLN A 88 -8.94 19.52 -2.24
C GLN A 88 -8.04 18.33 -2.56
N ILE A 89 -7.50 17.63 -1.55
CA ILE A 89 -6.68 16.43 -1.78
C ILE A 89 -7.49 15.36 -2.53
N VAL A 90 -8.73 15.09 -2.13
CA VAL A 90 -9.54 14.08 -2.84
C VAL A 90 -9.89 14.55 -4.26
N ALA A 91 -10.21 15.83 -4.44
CA ALA A 91 -10.52 16.41 -5.75
C ALA A 91 -9.32 16.44 -6.71
N GLU A 92 -8.12 16.73 -6.23
CA GLU A 92 -6.87 16.68 -7.01
C GLU A 92 -6.60 15.27 -7.55
N TRP A 93 -7.09 14.27 -6.84
CA TRP A 93 -6.94 12.86 -7.18
C TRP A 93 -8.19 12.28 -7.84
N GLN A 94 -9.20 13.08 -8.23
CA GLN A 94 -10.46 12.56 -8.80
C GLN A 94 -10.28 11.72 -10.08
N ASP A 95 -9.23 12.03 -10.86
CA ASP A 95 -8.89 11.30 -12.09
C ASP A 95 -8.13 10.00 -11.81
N TRP A 96 -7.74 9.80 -10.55
CA TRP A 96 -7.12 8.60 -10.02
C TRP A 96 -8.16 7.87 -9.17
N ASP A 97 -8.16 6.54 -9.23
CA ASP A 97 -9.11 5.78 -8.41
C ASP A 97 -8.85 5.95 -6.89
N GLU A 98 -9.83 5.54 -6.09
CA GLU A 98 -9.71 5.62 -4.63
C GLU A 98 -8.52 4.84 -4.07
N SER A 99 -8.20 3.72 -4.73
CA SER A 99 -7.08 2.87 -4.35
C SER A 99 -5.73 3.58 -4.49
N SER A 100 -5.57 4.42 -5.52
CA SER A 100 -4.34 5.15 -5.82
C SER A 100 -4.04 6.21 -4.78
N TRP A 101 -5.01 7.09 -4.47
CA TRP A 101 -4.77 8.14 -3.48
C TRP A 101 -4.67 7.56 -2.07
N PHE A 102 -5.44 6.52 -1.75
CA PHE A 102 -5.32 5.82 -0.47
C PHE A 102 -3.90 5.28 -0.27
N LEU A 103 -3.38 4.54 -1.26
CA LEU A 103 -2.02 4.01 -1.21
C LEU A 103 -1.00 5.15 -1.07
N HIS A 104 -1.12 6.19 -1.89
CA HIS A 104 -0.22 7.33 -1.85
C HIS A 104 -0.18 7.99 -0.46
N LEU A 105 -1.33 8.32 0.13
CA LEU A 105 -1.40 8.97 1.44
C LEU A 105 -0.84 8.08 2.56
N GLN A 106 -1.02 6.76 2.46
CA GLN A 106 -0.47 5.81 3.42
C GLN A 106 1.07 5.68 3.32
N THR A 107 1.64 5.79 2.11
CA THR A 107 3.07 5.45 1.89
C THR A 107 3.99 6.65 1.64
N LYS A 108 3.48 7.82 1.28
CA LYS A 108 4.32 8.95 0.80
C LYS A 108 5.36 9.45 1.81
N ASP A 109 5.06 9.38 3.11
CA ASP A 109 6.02 9.74 4.17
C ASP A 109 6.44 8.53 5.01
N THR A 110 6.46 7.34 4.41
CA THR A 110 7.10 6.18 5.04
C THR A 110 8.58 6.51 5.25
N LYS A 111 9.04 6.39 6.51
CA LYS A 111 10.44 6.62 6.85
C LYS A 111 11.29 5.52 6.21
N PHE A 112 12.26 5.92 5.40
CA PHE A 112 13.26 5.02 4.86
C PHE A 112 14.44 4.96 5.81
N GLU A 113 14.92 3.75 6.06
CA GLU A 113 16.15 3.53 6.79
C GLU A 113 17.33 3.72 5.86
N THR A 114 18.23 4.62 6.22
CA THR A 114 19.37 5.02 5.39
C THR A 114 20.65 4.27 5.76
N THR A 115 20.67 3.58 6.90
CA THR A 115 21.80 2.80 7.38
C THR A 115 21.62 1.31 7.10
N GLU A 116 22.73 0.60 6.87
CA GLU A 116 22.69 -0.85 6.68
C GLU A 116 22.24 -1.55 7.96
N GLU A 117 22.76 -1.12 9.11
CA GLU A 117 22.46 -1.69 10.42
C GLU A 117 20.98 -1.55 10.76
N GLY A 118 20.40 -0.37 10.55
CA GLY A 118 18.98 -0.16 10.76
C GLY A 118 18.14 -1.01 9.82
N ARG A 119 18.55 -1.16 8.55
CA ARG A 119 17.84 -1.97 7.56
C ARG A 119 17.82 -3.44 7.97
N LEU A 120 18.97 -3.96 8.42
CA LEU A 120 19.09 -5.33 8.93
C LEU A 120 18.22 -5.54 10.16
N LYS A 121 18.21 -4.58 11.10
CA LYS A 121 17.34 -4.61 12.28
C LYS A 121 15.86 -4.65 11.89
N ASN A 122 15.42 -3.81 10.95
CA ASN A 122 14.04 -3.77 10.48
C ASN A 122 13.62 -5.08 9.80
N VAL A 123 14.51 -5.69 8.99
CA VAL A 123 14.26 -7.00 8.38
C VAL A 123 14.09 -8.08 9.45
N GLU A 124 14.94 -8.08 10.48
CA GLU A 124 14.86 -9.05 11.58
C GLU A 124 13.57 -8.87 12.40
N GLU A 125 13.17 -7.63 12.69
CA GLU A 125 11.88 -7.35 13.34
C GLU A 125 10.69 -7.79 12.48
N PHE A 126 10.75 -7.59 11.17
CA PHE A 126 9.71 -8.05 10.24
C PHE A 126 9.60 -9.58 10.22
N ARG A 127 10.73 -10.30 10.22
CA ARG A 127 10.76 -11.77 10.26
C ARG A 127 10.14 -12.34 11.52
N LYS A 128 10.34 -11.70 12.68
CA LYS A 128 9.73 -12.13 13.94
C LYS A 128 8.20 -12.05 13.91
N LYS A 129 7.65 -11.12 13.13
CA LYS A 129 6.19 -10.90 13.00
C LYS A 129 5.55 -11.76 11.92
N SER A 130 6.32 -12.10 10.88
CA SER A 130 5.83 -12.88 9.72
C SER A 130 6.20 -14.35 9.92
N SER A 131 5.25 -15.19 10.33
CA SER A 131 5.49 -16.63 10.54
C SER A 131 4.72 -17.50 9.54
N PRO A 132 5.39 -18.36 8.74
CA PRO A 132 6.84 -18.44 8.57
C PRO A 132 7.39 -17.24 7.77
N ALA A 133 8.63 -16.84 8.06
CA ALA A 133 9.28 -15.81 7.27
C ALA A 133 9.45 -16.30 5.82
N PRO A 134 9.18 -15.45 4.80
CA PRO A 134 9.38 -15.85 3.42
C PRO A 134 10.86 -16.17 3.16
N GLN A 135 11.12 -17.24 2.40
CA GLN A 135 12.47 -17.59 1.97
C GLN A 135 13.04 -16.50 1.04
N TYR A 136 14.36 -16.28 1.07
CA TYR A 136 15.02 -15.32 0.18
C TYR A 136 14.80 -15.65 -1.31
N PHE A 137 14.77 -16.95 -1.63
CA PHE A 137 14.45 -17.44 -2.96
C PHE A 137 13.14 -18.21 -2.90
N LYS A 138 12.31 -18.01 -3.92
CA LYS A 138 11.12 -18.83 -4.10
C LYS A 138 11.56 -20.28 -4.27
N CYS A 139 11.05 -21.17 -3.42
CA CYS A 139 11.23 -22.61 -3.64
C CYS A 139 10.54 -23.00 -4.95
N ASN A 140 11.30 -23.54 -5.90
CA ASN A 140 10.75 -24.06 -7.13
C ASN A 140 10.62 -25.58 -6.98
N CYS A 141 9.47 -26.04 -6.49
CA CYS A 141 9.20 -27.47 -6.24
C CYS A 141 9.10 -28.31 -7.52
N ALA A 142 9.33 -27.72 -8.70
CA ALA A 142 9.34 -28.41 -9.98
C ALA A 142 10.70 -29.08 -10.24
N THR A 143 10.66 -30.30 -10.79
CA THR A 143 11.82 -31.18 -11.00
C THR A 143 12.72 -30.79 -12.18
N SER A 144 12.29 -29.89 -13.06
CA SER A 144 13.08 -29.49 -14.24
C SER A 144 13.87 -28.21 -13.99
N SER A 145 15.20 -28.29 -14.04
CA SER A 145 16.10 -27.13 -14.06
C SER A 145 16.85 -27.07 -15.39
N ILE A 146 16.94 -25.87 -15.97
CA ILE A 146 17.77 -25.59 -17.14
C ILE A 146 18.96 -24.76 -16.66
N LYS A 147 20.17 -25.28 -16.85
CA LYS A 147 21.38 -24.52 -16.55
C LYS A 147 21.56 -23.44 -17.62
N LEU A 148 21.66 -22.19 -17.18
CA LEU A 148 22.02 -21.09 -18.06
C LEU A 148 23.53 -21.14 -18.39
N PRO A 149 23.93 -20.72 -19.59
CA PRO A 149 25.36 -20.55 -19.90
C PRO A 149 25.98 -19.45 -19.04
N THR A 150 27.30 -19.49 -18.92
CA THR A 150 28.08 -18.42 -18.26
C THR A 150 27.83 -17.10 -18.99
N PRO A 151 27.61 -15.98 -18.27
CA PRO A 151 27.35 -14.70 -18.91
C PRO A 151 28.54 -14.23 -19.74
N SER A 152 28.24 -13.67 -20.91
CA SER A 152 29.23 -13.03 -21.79
C SER A 152 29.69 -11.72 -21.17
N LYS A 153 30.93 -11.31 -21.48
CA LYS A 153 31.44 -10.00 -21.06
C LYS A 153 30.69 -8.90 -21.81
N LEU A 154 30.15 -7.92 -21.09
CA LEU A 154 29.56 -6.73 -21.70
C LEU A 154 30.57 -5.99 -22.56
N LEU A 155 30.11 -5.50 -23.71
CA LEU A 155 30.87 -4.57 -24.52
C LEU A 155 31.16 -3.31 -23.72
N ASP A 156 32.32 -2.69 -23.96
CA ASP A 156 32.75 -1.48 -23.29
C ASP A 156 31.88 -0.28 -23.73
N GLN A 157 30.71 -0.16 -23.11
CA GLN A 157 29.76 0.93 -23.31
C GLN A 157 29.69 1.78 -22.05
N THR A 158 29.75 3.10 -22.23
CA THR A 158 29.54 4.02 -21.12
C THR A 158 28.06 4.05 -20.72
N LEU A 159 27.79 4.32 -19.45
CA LEU A 159 26.43 4.50 -18.93
C LEU A 159 25.65 5.57 -19.74
N VAL A 160 26.32 6.66 -20.09
CA VAL A 160 25.76 7.75 -20.92
C VAL A 160 25.29 7.22 -22.27
N ASN A 161 26.13 6.42 -22.95
CA ASN A 161 25.76 5.85 -24.24
C ASN A 161 24.54 4.92 -24.13
N SER A 162 24.45 4.12 -23.07
CA SER A 162 23.29 3.26 -22.81
C SER A 162 22.00 4.06 -22.66
N PHE A 163 22.00 5.15 -21.89
CA PHE A 163 20.83 6.02 -21.75
C PHE A 163 20.43 6.69 -23.07
N MET A 164 21.40 7.22 -23.82
CA MET A 164 21.12 7.88 -25.10
C MET A 164 20.56 6.93 -26.15
N LYS A 165 21.01 5.68 -26.16
CA LYS A 165 20.58 4.63 -27.10
C LYS A 165 19.31 3.90 -26.68
N ARG A 166 18.88 3.99 -25.41
CA ARG A 166 17.69 3.28 -24.90
C ARG A 166 16.45 3.66 -25.71
N ARG A 167 15.73 2.66 -26.21
CA ARG A 167 14.44 2.79 -26.90
C ARG A 167 13.50 1.67 -26.45
N SER A 168 12.20 1.94 -26.42
CA SER A 168 11.19 0.89 -26.26
C SER A 168 10.91 0.27 -27.62
N CYS A 169 11.39 -0.95 -27.86
CA CYS A 169 11.12 -1.68 -29.09
C CYS A 169 9.95 -2.64 -28.90
N ARG A 170 9.01 -2.65 -29.85
CA ARG A 170 7.86 -3.59 -29.90
C ARG A 170 7.74 -4.31 -31.24
N ARG A 171 8.77 -4.20 -32.08
CA ARG A 171 8.90 -4.91 -33.36
C ARG A 171 10.09 -5.85 -33.21
N PHE A 172 9.84 -7.14 -33.31
CA PHE A 172 10.84 -8.17 -33.08
C PHE A 172 11.29 -8.76 -34.42
N SER A 173 12.53 -9.26 -34.47
CA SER A 173 12.99 -10.12 -35.57
C SER A 173 12.21 -11.44 -35.57
N GLU A 174 12.23 -12.14 -36.69
CA GLU A 174 11.74 -13.53 -36.77
C GLU A 174 12.64 -14.50 -36.01
N GLU A 175 13.91 -14.11 -35.78
CA GLU A 175 14.84 -14.88 -34.96
C GLU A 175 14.52 -14.71 -33.46
N PRO A 176 14.29 -15.82 -32.72
CA PRO A 176 14.09 -15.78 -31.29
C PRO A 176 15.38 -15.42 -30.55
N ILE A 177 15.23 -14.89 -29.33
CA ILE A 177 16.37 -14.63 -28.46
C ILE A 177 17.10 -15.94 -28.13
N SER A 178 18.44 -15.93 -28.21
CA SER A 178 19.26 -17.08 -27.83
C SER A 178 19.26 -17.29 -26.31
N LEU A 179 19.52 -18.52 -25.87
CA LEU A 179 19.69 -18.84 -24.45
C LEU A 179 20.84 -18.03 -23.81
N GLN A 180 21.90 -17.76 -24.59
CA GLN A 180 23.01 -16.91 -24.14
C GLN A 180 22.57 -15.48 -23.88
N ASN A 181 21.86 -14.85 -24.82
CA ASN A 181 21.39 -13.47 -24.66
C ASN A 181 20.44 -13.34 -23.47
N LEU A 182 19.58 -14.33 -23.25
CA LEU A 182 18.70 -14.36 -22.08
C LEU A 182 19.50 -14.50 -20.77
N ALA A 183 20.50 -15.39 -20.74
CA ALA A 183 21.37 -15.56 -19.58
C ALA A 183 22.15 -14.28 -19.24
N ASP A 184 22.67 -13.58 -20.25
CA ASP A 184 23.36 -12.30 -20.08
C ASP A 184 22.42 -11.25 -19.48
N VAL A 185 21.20 -11.11 -20.02
CA VAL A 185 20.19 -10.18 -19.47
C VAL A 185 19.88 -10.52 -18.02
N LEU A 186 19.52 -11.77 -17.72
CA LEU A 186 19.17 -12.19 -16.36
C LEU A 186 20.32 -11.95 -15.39
N PHE A 187 21.56 -12.25 -15.76
CA PHE A 187 22.73 -12.05 -14.91
C PHE A 187 23.00 -10.57 -14.61
N TYR A 188 22.91 -9.70 -15.61
CA TYR A 188 23.23 -8.27 -15.42
C TYR A 188 22.07 -7.43 -14.90
N THR A 189 20.82 -7.90 -14.95
CA THR A 189 19.66 -7.17 -14.40
C THR A 189 19.23 -7.67 -13.03
N GLU A 190 19.20 -8.99 -12.83
CA GLU A 190 18.62 -9.63 -11.63
C GLU A 190 19.55 -10.71 -11.04
N GLY A 191 20.77 -10.84 -11.59
CA GLY A 191 21.72 -11.87 -11.21
C GLY A 191 22.22 -11.64 -9.79
N PHE A 192 22.23 -12.69 -9.00
CA PHE A 192 22.80 -12.64 -7.67
C PHE A 192 24.33 -12.68 -7.74
N PHE A 193 24.98 -11.58 -7.38
CA PHE A 193 26.43 -11.53 -7.19
C PHE A 193 26.76 -12.02 -5.78
N SER A 194 27.29 -13.24 -5.68
CA SER A 194 27.68 -13.90 -4.42
C SER A 194 28.59 -13.09 -3.49
N GLN A 195 29.23 -12.03 -3.99
CA GLN A 195 30.08 -11.16 -3.18
C GLN A 195 29.30 -10.17 -2.29
N MET A 196 27.96 -10.12 -2.38
CA MET A 196 27.12 -9.21 -1.58
C MET A 196 26.25 -9.90 -0.50
N THR A 197 26.34 -11.22 -0.33
CA THR A 197 25.75 -11.86 0.85
C THR A 197 26.76 -11.92 1.98
N HIS A 198 26.48 -11.15 3.03
CA HIS A 198 26.87 -11.53 4.38
C HIS A 198 26.40 -12.96 4.61
N THR A 199 27.35 -13.88 4.69
CA THR A 199 27.15 -15.21 5.26
C THR A 199 26.50 -15.00 6.63
N PRO A 200 25.32 -15.58 6.92
CA PRO A 200 24.90 -15.65 8.30
C PRO A 200 25.99 -16.43 9.04
N MET A 201 26.62 -15.82 10.04
CA MET A 201 27.38 -16.61 11.00
C MET A 201 26.37 -17.56 11.66
N GLU A 202 26.49 -18.84 11.32
CA GLU A 202 25.86 -19.91 12.08
C GLU A 202 26.40 -19.85 13.50
N SER A 203 25.49 -19.71 14.46
CA SER A 203 25.74 -19.85 15.90
C SER A 203 25.72 -21.31 16.30
#